data_AF-A0A370IEF9-F1
#
_entry.id   AF-A0A370IEF9-F1
#
_cell.length_a   1.000
_cell.length_b   1.000
_cell.length_c   1.000
_cell.angle_alpha   90.00
_cell.angle_beta   90.00
_cell.angle_gamma   90.00
#
_symmetry.space_group_name_H-M   'P 1'
#
loop_
_entity.id
_entity.type
_entity.pdbx_description
1 polymer ?
#
loop_
_entity_poly.entity_id
_entity_poly.type
_entity_poly.pdbx_seq_one_letter_code
_entity_poly.pdbx_strand_id
1 'polypeptide(L)'
;MMFLMWIILPYSAFASFALGHLWRYRHDRFGPLEPGPDAGRLERIGPAIFRIGIAGVLGARVLDMIGSTSHTTDSVHTVATVVEILAQPFAILGAMLLIVPPLIAAMPNSAVSPLDRFTLPVLAATVLSRVAIDFGSNPTDGEHPAAEMLFVWFRSLFSLHPNPEALADAPVMVQARGLILLVLIALWPYTRLGGTFAGPIVRLTHRFAAKHRLPQHFPVGV
;
A
#
# COMPACT_ATOMS: atom_id res chain seq x y z
N MET A 1 -8.20 -19.14 -18.54
CA MET A 1 -7.18 -18.13 -18.15
C MET A 1 -7.74 -17.07 -17.22
N MET A 2 -8.93 -16.53 -17.47
CA MET A 2 -9.65 -15.57 -16.61
C MET A 2 -9.62 -15.90 -15.11
N PHE A 3 -10.11 -17.09 -14.71
CA PHE A 3 -10.13 -17.52 -13.31
C PHE A 3 -8.75 -17.51 -12.62
N LEU A 4 -7.70 -17.88 -13.36
CA LEU A 4 -6.35 -17.91 -12.83
C LEU A 4 -5.85 -16.47 -12.53
N MET A 5 -6.06 -15.55 -13.46
CA MET A 5 -5.59 -14.16 -13.36
C MET A 5 -6.43 -13.30 -12.41
N TRP A 6 -7.74 -13.48 -12.38
CA TRP A 6 -8.66 -12.53 -11.74
C TRP A 6 -9.37 -13.08 -10.52
N ILE A 7 -9.11 -14.34 -10.15
CA ILE A 7 -9.54 -14.93 -8.87
C ILE A 7 -8.32 -15.47 -8.12
N ILE A 8 -7.64 -16.47 -8.67
CA ILE A 8 -6.55 -17.19 -7.97
C ILE A 8 -5.39 -16.25 -7.65
N LEU A 9 -4.91 -15.49 -8.64
CA LEU A 9 -3.79 -14.56 -8.45
C LEU A 9 -4.09 -13.49 -7.38
N PRO A 10 -5.26 -12.81 -7.37
CA PRO A 10 -5.63 -11.90 -6.29
C PRO A 10 -5.62 -12.52 -4.90
N TYR A 11 -6.25 -13.68 -4.73
CA TYR A 11 -6.26 -14.36 -3.43
C TYR A 11 -4.87 -14.81 -3.02
N SER A 12 -4.00 -15.20 -3.97
CA SER A 12 -2.60 -15.50 -3.67
C SER A 12 -1.82 -14.26 -3.22
N ALA A 13 -2.07 -13.10 -3.82
CA ALA A 13 -1.47 -11.83 -3.43
C ALA A 13 -1.93 -11.41 -2.03
N PHE A 14 -3.23 -11.53 -1.73
CA PHE A 14 -3.76 -11.26 -0.40
C PHE A 14 -3.26 -12.25 0.66
N ALA A 15 -3.15 -13.54 0.31
CA ALA A 15 -2.57 -14.54 1.20
C ALA A 15 -1.09 -14.22 1.49
N SER A 16 -0.30 -13.88 0.47
CA SER A 16 1.08 -13.43 0.64
C SER A 16 1.17 -12.19 1.52
N PHE A 17 0.30 -11.20 1.28
CA PHE A 17 0.20 -9.99 2.10
C PHE A 17 -0.05 -10.34 3.56
N ALA A 18 -1.09 -11.12 3.86
CA ALA A 18 -1.49 -11.45 5.23
C ALA A 18 -0.43 -12.31 5.94
N LEU A 19 0.03 -13.39 5.30
CA LEU A 19 1.02 -14.32 5.86
C LEU A 19 2.37 -13.64 6.05
N GLY A 20 2.80 -12.81 5.11
CA GLY A 20 4.04 -12.04 5.21
C GLY A 20 4.02 -11.07 6.39
N HIS A 21 2.93 -10.31 6.59
CA HIS A 21 2.79 -9.42 7.75
C HIS A 21 2.74 -10.22 9.06
N LEU A 22 2.05 -11.35 9.10
CA LEU A 22 1.97 -12.20 10.28
C LEU A 22 3.35 -12.78 10.65
N TRP A 23 4.07 -13.30 9.67
CA TRP A 23 5.42 -13.83 9.85
C TRP A 23 6.36 -12.75 10.38
N ARG A 24 6.31 -11.56 9.78
CA ARG A 24 7.11 -10.40 10.17
C ARG A 24 6.77 -9.94 11.59
N TYR A 25 5.48 -9.78 11.89
CA TYR A 25 5.01 -9.47 13.23
C TYR A 25 5.54 -10.46 14.29
N ARG A 26 5.63 -11.75 13.98
CA ARG A 26 6.16 -12.76 14.90
C ARG A 26 7.69 -12.78 15.02
N HIS A 27 8.41 -12.59 13.92
CA HIS A 27 9.88 -12.73 13.91
C HIS A 27 10.62 -11.46 14.28
N ASP A 28 10.25 -10.32 13.69
CA ASP A 28 10.96 -9.05 13.86
C ASP A 28 10.11 -7.95 14.52
N ARG A 29 8.80 -8.17 14.70
CA ARG A 29 7.81 -7.18 15.18
C ARG A 29 7.82 -5.86 14.40
N PHE A 30 8.16 -5.92 13.11
CA PHE A 30 8.50 -4.74 12.30
C PHE A 30 9.60 -3.93 12.96
N GLY A 31 10.72 -4.61 13.26
CA GLY A 31 11.89 -4.08 13.94
C GLY A 31 12.34 -2.75 13.32
N PRO A 32 13.02 -1.89 14.09
CA PRO A 32 13.22 -0.50 13.68
C PRO A 32 13.95 -0.44 12.33
N LEU A 33 13.24 -0.04 11.27
CA LEU A 33 13.86 0.64 10.14
C LEU A 33 14.13 2.09 10.51
N GLU A 34 14.53 2.32 11.77
CA GLU A 34 15.00 3.62 12.18
C GLU A 34 16.44 3.75 11.71
N PRO A 35 16.75 4.83 10.98
CA PRO A 35 18.09 5.07 10.48
C PRO A 35 19.08 5.00 11.65
N GLY A 36 20.17 4.26 11.45
CA GLY A 36 21.23 4.15 12.45
C GLY A 36 21.86 5.51 12.79
N PRO A 37 22.71 5.57 13.82
CA PRO A 37 23.39 6.81 14.21
C PRO A 37 24.14 7.47 13.04
N ASP A 38 24.66 6.67 12.11
CA ASP A 38 25.42 7.13 10.94
C ASP A 38 24.55 7.52 9.73
N ALA A 39 23.24 7.36 9.82
CA ALA A 39 22.35 7.65 8.72
C ALA A 39 22.24 9.16 8.44
N GLY A 40 22.41 9.52 7.16
CA GLY A 40 22.33 10.89 6.70
C GLY A 40 20.94 11.53 6.88
N ARG A 41 20.89 12.86 6.78
CA ARG A 41 19.65 13.65 6.98
C ARG A 41 18.49 13.19 6.09
N LEU A 42 18.77 12.81 4.84
CA LEU A 42 17.77 12.37 3.88
C LEU A 42 17.11 11.04 4.27
N GLU A 43 17.91 10.07 4.74
CA GLU A 43 17.43 8.77 5.20
C GLU A 43 16.55 8.91 6.46
N ARG A 44 16.84 9.91 7.31
CA ARG A 44 16.03 10.18 8.51
C ARG A 44 14.66 10.77 8.21
N ILE A 45 14.54 11.60 7.17
CA ILE A 45 13.28 12.27 6.83
C ILE A 45 12.42 11.39 5.90
N GLY A 46 13.04 10.57 5.05
CA GLY A 46 12.37 9.65 4.12
C GLY A 46 11.21 8.83 4.73
N PRO A 47 11.39 8.15 5.87
CA PRO A 47 10.33 7.37 6.50
C PRO A 47 9.11 8.20 6.90
N ALA A 48 9.29 9.45 7.33
CA ALA A 48 8.19 10.33 7.70
C ALA A 48 7.42 10.81 6.46
N ILE A 49 8.14 11.27 5.43
CA ILE A 49 7.56 11.68 4.15
C ILE A 49 6.77 10.52 3.53
N PHE A 50 7.36 9.33 3.50
CA PHE A 50 6.72 8.13 2.96
C PHE A 50 5.41 7.82 3.68
N ARG A 51 5.41 7.83 5.02
CA ARG A 51 4.23 7.53 5.83
C ARG A 51 3.09 8.52 5.58
N ILE A 52 3.39 9.80 5.49
CA ILE A 52 2.38 10.83 5.22
C ILE A 52 1.79 10.62 3.81
N GLY A 53 2.66 10.43 2.81
CA GLY A 53 2.23 10.19 1.44
C GLY A 53 1.38 8.93 1.29
N ILE A 54 1.85 7.78 1.79
CA ILE A 54 1.11 6.53 1.66
C ILE A 54 -0.21 6.55 2.44
N ALA A 55 -0.25 7.19 3.62
CA ALA A 55 -1.48 7.34 4.38
C ALA A 55 -2.51 8.18 3.60
N GLY A 56 -2.07 9.26 2.93
CA GLY A 56 -2.93 10.06 2.06
C GLY A 56 -3.45 9.27 0.85
N VAL A 57 -2.59 8.52 0.17
CA VAL A 57 -2.99 7.67 -0.97
C VAL A 57 -4.00 6.60 -0.55
N LEU A 58 -3.71 5.86 0.52
CA LEU A 58 -4.62 4.83 1.03
C LEU A 58 -5.95 5.42 1.50
N GLY A 59 -5.90 6.55 2.22
CA GLY A 59 -7.08 7.27 2.69
C GLY A 59 -7.98 7.70 1.53
N ALA A 60 -7.41 8.34 0.51
CA ALA A 60 -8.14 8.72 -0.69
C ALA A 60 -8.79 7.51 -1.39
N ARG A 61 -8.06 6.40 -1.52
CA ARG A 61 -8.61 5.18 -2.14
C ARG A 61 -9.73 4.54 -1.36
N VAL A 62 -9.65 4.54 -0.02
CA VAL A 62 -10.74 4.07 0.83
C VAL A 62 -11.96 5.00 0.70
N LEU A 63 -11.75 6.32 0.66
CA LEU A 63 -12.82 7.29 0.46
C LEU A 63 -13.50 7.12 -0.90
N ASP A 64 -12.75 6.95 -1.99
CA ASP A 64 -13.31 6.66 -3.32
C ASP A 64 -14.11 5.35 -3.32
N MET A 65 -13.58 4.30 -2.67
CA MET A 65 -14.24 3.01 -2.61
C MET A 65 -15.57 3.08 -1.85
N ILE A 66 -15.62 3.78 -0.72
CA ILE A 66 -16.86 4.02 0.04
C ILE A 66 -17.79 4.96 -0.73
N GLY A 67 -17.24 5.99 -1.36
CA GLY A 67 -17.96 7.00 -2.12
C GLY A 67 -18.69 6.43 -3.35
N SER A 68 -18.20 5.33 -3.92
CA SER A 68 -18.88 4.62 -5.01
C SER A 68 -20.19 3.93 -4.60
N THR A 69 -20.42 3.67 -3.30
CA THR A 69 -21.61 2.96 -2.79
C THR A 69 -22.78 3.87 -2.44
N SER A 70 -22.52 5.13 -2.17
CA SER A 70 -23.54 6.15 -1.89
C SER A 70 -23.60 7.10 -3.07
N HIS A 71 -24.74 7.74 -3.32
CA HIS A 71 -24.76 8.99 -4.09
C HIS A 71 -24.09 10.11 -3.27
N THR A 72 -22.89 9.85 -2.75
CA THR A 72 -22.07 10.79 -2.02
C THR A 72 -21.68 11.88 -2.99
N THR A 73 -22.01 13.10 -2.58
CA THR A 73 -21.79 14.37 -3.25
C THR A 73 -20.45 14.40 -4.01
N ASP A 74 -20.45 14.93 -5.24
CA ASP A 74 -19.25 15.17 -6.09
C ASP A 74 -18.04 15.74 -5.32
N SER A 75 -18.30 16.47 -4.23
CA SER A 75 -17.28 17.01 -3.34
C SER A 75 -16.40 15.95 -2.67
N VAL A 76 -16.93 14.79 -2.26
CA VAL A 76 -16.13 13.73 -1.62
C VAL A 76 -15.14 13.12 -2.60
N HIS A 77 -15.59 12.80 -3.81
CA HIS A 77 -14.72 12.27 -4.86
C HIS A 77 -13.67 13.30 -5.30
N THR A 78 -14.05 14.57 -5.40
CA THR A 78 -13.13 15.67 -5.71
C THR A 78 -12.05 15.79 -4.63
N VAL A 79 -12.44 15.78 -3.36
CA VAL A 79 -11.49 15.86 -2.23
C VAL A 79 -10.56 14.63 -2.22
N ALA A 80 -11.09 13.43 -2.39
CA ALA A 80 -10.30 12.21 -2.45
C ALA A 80 -9.28 12.27 -3.60
N THR A 81 -9.70 12.71 -4.78
CA THR A 81 -8.82 12.88 -5.94
C THR A 81 -7.72 13.90 -5.68
N VAL A 82 -8.05 15.08 -5.12
CA VAL A 82 -7.05 16.11 -4.78
C VAL A 82 -6.06 15.60 -3.74
N VAL A 83 -6.55 14.95 -2.69
CA VAL A 83 -5.69 14.34 -1.65
C VAL A 83 -4.75 13.31 -2.28
N GLU A 84 -5.24 12.48 -3.19
CA GLU A 84 -4.40 11.48 -3.84
C GLU A 84 -3.32 12.09 -4.72
N ILE A 85 -3.68 13.07 -5.56
CA ILE A 85 -2.74 13.79 -6.44
C ILE A 85 -1.62 14.43 -5.63
N LEU A 86 -1.96 15.02 -4.47
CA LEU A 86 -0.98 15.63 -3.57
C LEU A 86 -0.16 14.58 -2.81
N ALA A 87 -0.76 13.51 -2.32
CA ALA A 87 -0.11 12.52 -1.46
C ALA A 87 0.85 11.59 -2.21
N GLN A 88 0.52 11.24 -3.45
CA GLN A 88 1.28 10.32 -4.29
C GLN A 88 2.75 10.74 -4.53
N PRO A 89 3.08 12.00 -4.87
CA PRO A 89 4.48 12.44 -5.00
C PRO A 89 5.23 12.34 -3.66
N PHE A 90 4.59 12.60 -2.51
CA PHE A 90 5.24 12.39 -1.21
C PHE A 90 5.50 10.90 -0.95
N ALA A 91 4.59 10.00 -1.33
CA ALA A 91 4.81 8.56 -1.19
C ALA A 91 6.02 8.11 -2.03
N ILE A 92 6.11 8.55 -3.29
CA ILE A 92 7.25 8.22 -4.16
C ILE A 92 8.55 8.82 -3.61
N LEU A 93 8.54 10.12 -3.28
CA LEU A 93 9.71 10.81 -2.75
C LEU A 93 10.23 10.16 -1.47
N GLY A 94 9.33 9.85 -0.53
CA GLY A 94 9.69 9.16 0.70
C GLY A 94 10.30 7.78 0.44
N ALA A 95 9.74 7.01 -0.49
CA ALA A 95 10.29 5.71 -0.90
C ALA A 95 11.68 5.85 -1.53
N MET A 96 11.89 6.85 -2.40
CA MET A 96 13.21 7.13 -2.98
C MET A 96 14.23 7.52 -1.90
N LEU A 97 13.86 8.37 -0.95
CA LEU A 97 14.75 8.78 0.15
C LEU A 97 15.09 7.63 1.12
N LEU A 98 14.23 6.61 1.21
CA LEU A 98 14.48 5.40 2.00
C LEU A 98 15.42 4.41 1.32
N ILE A 99 15.34 4.30 0.00
CA ILE A 99 15.97 3.21 -0.77
C ILE A 99 17.23 3.70 -1.49
N VAL A 100 17.23 4.90 -2.06
CA VAL A 100 18.31 5.39 -2.94
C VAL A 100 19.59 5.77 -2.17
N PRO A 101 19.56 6.54 -1.07
CA PRO A 101 20.79 6.92 -0.37
C PRO A 101 21.61 5.71 0.10
N PRO A 102 21.02 4.66 0.70
CA PRO A 102 21.78 3.47 1.08
C PRO A 102 22.34 2.64 -0.09
N LEU A 103 21.68 2.69 -1.27
CA LEU A 103 22.21 2.06 -2.49
C LEU A 103 23.47 2.75 -2.99
N ILE A 104 23.50 4.08 -2.95
CA ILE A 104 24.64 4.88 -3.43
C ILE A 104 25.80 4.81 -2.43
N ALA A 105 25.50 4.89 -1.13
CA ALA A 105 26.51 4.93 -0.08
C ALA A 105 27.18 3.58 0.22
N ALA A 106 26.72 2.47 -0.38
CA ALA A 106 27.24 1.11 -0.18
C ALA A 106 27.46 0.76 1.31
N MET A 107 26.57 1.23 2.18
CA MET A 107 26.75 1.11 3.63
C MET A 107 26.80 -0.38 4.03
N PRO A 108 27.87 -0.85 4.71
CA PRO A 108 28.05 -2.26 5.06
C PRO A 108 26.87 -2.89 5.81
N ASN A 109 26.14 -2.09 6.60
CA ASN A 109 25.02 -2.51 7.43
C ASN A 109 23.63 -2.17 6.87
N SER A 110 23.54 -1.57 5.68
CA SER A 110 22.27 -1.31 5.00
C SER A 110 22.17 -2.16 3.74
N ALA A 111 22.04 -3.47 3.92
CA ALA A 111 21.68 -4.37 2.83
C ALA A 111 20.25 -4.05 2.34
N VAL A 112 20.14 -3.16 1.36
CA VAL A 112 18.90 -2.95 0.60
C VAL A 112 18.68 -4.20 -0.23
N SER A 113 17.62 -4.94 0.08
CA SER A 113 17.32 -6.20 -0.60
C SER A 113 17.00 -5.95 -2.08
N PRO A 114 17.23 -6.93 -2.98
CA PRO A 114 16.78 -6.81 -4.37
C PRO A 114 15.28 -6.50 -4.48
N LEU A 115 14.48 -7.01 -3.54
CA LEU A 115 13.06 -6.78 -3.47
C LEU A 115 12.70 -5.32 -3.16
N ASP A 116 13.46 -4.67 -2.28
CA ASP A 116 13.32 -3.24 -2.01
C ASP A 116 13.59 -2.40 -3.26
N ARG A 117 14.63 -2.78 -4.03
CA ARG A 117 14.96 -2.10 -5.30
C ARG A 117 13.84 -2.25 -6.30
N PHE A 118 13.21 -3.43 -6.37
CA PHE A 118 12.07 -3.71 -7.24
C PHE A 118 10.80 -2.96 -6.84
N THR A 119 10.71 -2.51 -5.59
CA THR A 119 9.53 -1.78 -5.11
C THR A 119 9.43 -0.37 -5.72
N LEU A 120 10.56 0.29 -6.00
CA LEU A 120 10.58 1.61 -6.64
C LEU A 120 9.96 1.61 -8.06
N PRO A 121 10.37 0.75 -9.01
CA PRO A 121 9.75 0.70 -10.31
C PRO A 121 8.29 0.23 -10.25
N VAL A 122 7.92 -0.62 -9.29
CA VAL A 122 6.50 -1.00 -9.08
C VAL A 122 5.67 0.22 -8.64
N LEU A 123 6.15 1.02 -7.68
CA LEU A 123 5.49 2.26 -7.28
C LEU A 123 5.39 3.25 -8.46
N ALA A 124 6.46 3.42 -9.23
CA ALA A 124 6.41 4.24 -10.44
C ALA A 124 5.37 3.71 -11.44
N ALA A 125 5.30 2.39 -11.65
CA ALA A 125 4.30 1.76 -12.50
C ALA A 125 2.87 1.97 -11.98
N THR A 126 2.63 2.01 -10.66
CA THR A 126 1.29 2.36 -10.12
C THR A 126 0.88 3.78 -10.48
N VAL A 127 1.83 4.71 -10.55
CA VAL A 127 1.56 6.10 -10.93
C VAL A 127 1.32 6.20 -12.44
N LEU A 128 2.24 5.65 -13.22
CA LEU A 128 2.18 5.69 -14.68
C LEU A 128 0.94 4.99 -15.22
N SER A 129 0.57 3.83 -14.67
CA SER A 129 -0.65 3.13 -15.09
C SER A 129 -1.93 3.90 -14.77
N ARG A 130 -1.96 4.72 -13.70
CA ARG A 130 -3.10 5.60 -13.43
C ARG A 130 -3.20 6.66 -14.51
N VAL A 131 -2.11 7.40 -14.69
CA VAL A 131 -2.01 8.49 -15.66
C VAL A 131 -2.36 7.98 -17.06
N ALA A 132 -1.91 6.78 -17.40
CA ALA A 132 -2.20 6.14 -18.68
C ALA A 132 -3.69 5.83 -18.85
N ILE A 133 -4.40 5.41 -17.79
CA ILE A 133 -5.87 5.25 -17.85
C ILE A 133 -6.55 6.60 -18.00
N ASP A 134 -6.13 7.62 -17.24
CA ASP A 134 -6.74 8.95 -17.27
C ASP A 134 -6.60 9.62 -18.66
N PHE A 135 -5.47 9.41 -19.36
CA PHE A 135 -5.28 9.88 -20.74
C PHE A 135 -5.93 8.99 -21.80
N GLY A 136 -6.09 7.69 -21.50
CA GLY A 136 -6.63 6.69 -22.43
C GLY A 136 -8.15 6.56 -22.38
N SER A 137 -8.79 7.04 -21.32
CA SER A 137 -10.25 7.07 -21.19
C SER A 137 -10.83 8.20 -22.03
N ASN A 138 -11.56 7.87 -23.09
CA ASN A 138 -12.34 8.86 -23.82
C ASN A 138 -13.67 9.06 -23.09
N PRO A 139 -14.22 10.28 -23.00
CA PRO A 139 -15.51 10.53 -22.35
C PRO A 139 -16.70 9.78 -22.96
N THR A 140 -16.50 9.11 -24.09
CA THR A 140 -17.51 8.45 -24.93
C THR A 140 -17.53 6.92 -24.79
N ASP A 141 -16.67 6.36 -23.93
CA ASP A 141 -16.46 4.91 -23.82
C ASP A 141 -17.46 4.26 -22.84
N GLY A 142 -18.71 4.03 -23.28
CA GLY A 142 -19.64 3.05 -22.70
C GLY A 142 -20.33 3.38 -21.35
N GLU A 143 -21.15 2.44 -20.87
CA GLU A 143 -22.03 2.57 -19.68
C GLU A 143 -21.30 2.62 -18.33
N HIS A 144 -20.00 2.27 -18.26
CA HIS A 144 -19.17 2.38 -17.06
C HIS A 144 -17.74 2.83 -17.42
N PRO A 145 -17.22 3.94 -16.87
CA PRO A 145 -15.86 4.38 -17.09
C PRO A 145 -14.83 3.27 -16.81
N ALA A 146 -13.77 3.20 -17.63
CA ALA A 146 -12.73 2.17 -17.51
C ALA A 146 -12.11 2.04 -16.10
N ALA A 147 -12.05 3.14 -15.34
CA ALA A 147 -11.60 3.15 -13.96
C ALA A 147 -12.56 2.44 -12.99
N GLU A 148 -13.87 2.48 -13.26
CA GLU A 148 -14.91 1.89 -12.42
C GLU A 148 -14.87 0.35 -12.46
N MET A 149 -14.55 -0.23 -13.62
CA MET A 149 -14.40 -1.69 -13.78
C MET A 149 -13.38 -2.28 -12.79
N LEU A 150 -12.27 -1.58 -12.54
CA LEU A 150 -11.27 -2.01 -11.57
C LEU A 150 -11.82 -2.02 -10.13
N PHE A 151 -12.62 -1.01 -9.77
CA PHE A 151 -13.25 -0.94 -8.45
C PHE A 151 -14.34 -2.01 -8.28
N VAL A 152 -15.16 -2.23 -9.31
CA VAL A 152 -16.18 -3.29 -9.33
C VAL A 152 -15.54 -4.65 -9.10
N TRP A 153 -14.50 -4.97 -9.89
CA TRP A 153 -13.75 -6.22 -9.72
C TRP A 153 -13.12 -6.33 -8.34
N PHE A 154 -12.37 -5.32 -7.89
CA PHE A 154 -11.66 -5.36 -6.61
C PHE A 154 -12.62 -5.57 -5.43
N ARG A 155 -13.77 -4.89 -5.44
CA ARG A 155 -14.82 -5.04 -4.44
C ARG A 155 -15.44 -6.44 -4.48
N SER A 156 -15.67 -7.00 -5.66
CA SER A 156 -16.28 -8.32 -5.82
C SER A 156 -15.47 -9.43 -5.16
N LEU A 157 -14.14 -9.30 -5.07
CA LEU A 157 -13.24 -10.25 -4.40
C LEU A 157 -13.54 -10.42 -2.91
N PHE A 158 -14.18 -9.43 -2.28
CA PHE A 158 -14.58 -9.47 -0.87
C PHE A 158 -16.07 -9.85 -0.69
N SER A 159 -16.77 -10.12 -1.78
CA SER A 159 -18.15 -10.59 -1.77
C SER A 159 -18.23 -12.12 -1.87
N LEU A 160 -19.40 -12.69 -1.59
CA LEU A 160 -19.64 -14.12 -1.75
C LEU A 160 -19.59 -14.58 -3.22
N HIS A 161 -19.71 -13.65 -4.17
CA HIS A 161 -19.74 -13.92 -5.61
C HIS A 161 -18.71 -13.05 -6.34
N PRO A 162 -17.43 -13.49 -6.41
CA PRO A 162 -16.41 -12.77 -7.16
C PRO A 162 -16.80 -12.62 -8.63
N ASN A 163 -16.58 -11.44 -9.19
CA ASN A 163 -16.86 -11.12 -10.59
C ASN A 163 -15.54 -10.91 -11.35
N PRO A 164 -14.92 -11.98 -11.88
CA PRO A 164 -13.70 -11.87 -12.66
C PRO A 164 -13.93 -11.25 -14.06
N GLU A 165 -15.17 -11.29 -14.56
CA GLU A 165 -15.55 -10.77 -15.89
C GLU A 165 -15.36 -9.25 -15.95
N ALA A 166 -15.67 -8.56 -14.85
CA ALA A 166 -15.49 -7.11 -14.72
C ALA A 166 -14.07 -6.61 -15.07
N LEU A 167 -13.03 -7.42 -14.86
CA LEU A 167 -11.66 -7.06 -15.25
C LEU A 167 -11.20 -7.79 -16.52
N ALA A 168 -11.75 -8.97 -16.83
CA ALA A 168 -11.43 -9.69 -18.05
C ALA A 168 -11.87 -8.94 -19.32
N ASP A 169 -13.01 -8.25 -19.24
CA ASP A 169 -13.58 -7.47 -20.34
C ASP A 169 -13.09 -6.02 -20.35
N ALA A 170 -12.32 -5.61 -19.33
CA ALA A 170 -11.79 -4.26 -19.22
C ALA A 170 -10.67 -4.00 -20.24
N PRO A 171 -10.42 -2.73 -20.64
CA PRO A 171 -9.29 -2.37 -21.48
C PRO A 171 -7.96 -2.87 -20.91
N VAL A 172 -7.02 -3.22 -21.79
CA VAL A 172 -5.70 -3.78 -21.40
C VAL A 172 -4.95 -2.90 -20.39
N MET A 173 -5.11 -1.58 -20.45
CA MET A 173 -4.49 -0.64 -19.51
C MET A 173 -5.04 -0.80 -18.08
N VAL A 174 -6.33 -1.09 -17.94
CA VAL A 174 -6.99 -1.37 -16.65
C VAL A 174 -6.56 -2.73 -16.11
N GLN A 175 -6.48 -3.75 -16.97
CA GLN A 175 -5.96 -5.07 -16.62
C GLN A 175 -4.50 -4.98 -16.12
N ALA A 176 -3.64 -4.27 -16.85
CA ALA A 176 -2.25 -4.05 -16.48
C ALA A 176 -2.13 -3.34 -15.13
N ARG A 177 -2.94 -2.30 -14.87
CA ARG A 177 -3.01 -1.65 -13.57
C ARG A 177 -3.40 -2.63 -12.46
N GLY A 178 -4.42 -3.46 -12.68
CA GLY A 178 -4.82 -4.51 -11.74
C GLY A 178 -3.65 -5.41 -11.36
N LEU A 179 -2.91 -5.91 -12.36
CA LEU A 179 -1.71 -6.74 -12.12
C LEU A 179 -0.62 -6.00 -11.34
N ILE A 180 -0.32 -4.74 -11.68
CA ILE A 180 0.67 -3.92 -10.96
C ILE A 180 0.27 -3.77 -9.47
N LEU A 181 -1.01 -3.53 -9.19
CA LEU A 181 -1.52 -3.42 -7.82
C LEU A 181 -1.41 -4.76 -7.08
N LEU A 182 -1.71 -5.89 -7.72
CA LEU A 182 -1.55 -7.22 -7.12
C LEU A 182 -0.09 -7.51 -6.80
N VAL A 183 0.84 -7.16 -7.70
CA VAL A 183 2.28 -7.27 -7.46
C VAL A 183 2.69 -6.41 -6.26
N LEU A 184 2.26 -5.15 -6.20
CA LEU A 184 2.55 -4.26 -5.07
C LEU A 184 2.05 -4.87 -3.75
N ILE A 185 0.81 -5.37 -3.71
CA ILE A 185 0.22 -6.04 -2.53
C ILE A 185 1.03 -7.28 -2.15
N ALA A 186 1.37 -8.14 -3.10
CA ALA A 186 2.09 -9.37 -2.84
C ALA A 186 3.51 -9.12 -2.29
N LEU A 187 4.20 -8.10 -2.79
CA LEU A 187 5.54 -7.72 -2.34
C LEU A 187 5.54 -6.98 -1.01
N TRP A 188 4.51 -6.17 -0.75
CA TRP A 188 4.43 -5.23 0.37
C TRP A 188 5.02 -5.73 1.70
N PRO A 189 4.61 -6.88 2.27
CA PRO A 189 5.09 -7.34 3.58
C PRO A 189 6.60 -7.56 3.66
N TYR A 190 7.23 -7.89 2.54
CA TYR A 190 8.63 -8.29 2.46
C TYR A 190 9.56 -7.09 2.19
N THR A 191 9.00 -5.90 1.99
CA THR A 191 9.76 -4.68 1.67
C THR A 191 10.04 -3.84 2.92
N ARG A 192 11.07 -3.00 2.85
CA ARG A 192 11.35 -1.96 3.84
C ARG A 192 10.19 -0.96 4.00
N LEU A 193 9.43 -0.71 2.93
CA LEU A 193 8.29 0.20 2.93
C LEU A 193 7.15 -0.31 3.82
N GLY A 194 6.80 -1.60 3.68
CA GLY A 194 5.77 -2.22 4.51
C GLY A 194 6.09 -2.15 6.00
N GLY A 195 7.36 -2.36 6.37
CA GLY A 195 7.82 -2.22 7.75
C GLY A 195 7.77 -0.79 8.29
N THR A 196 8.15 0.19 7.46
CA THR A 196 8.06 1.62 7.80
C THR A 196 6.62 2.05 8.09
N PHE A 197 5.65 1.52 7.34
CA PHE A 197 4.24 1.79 7.54
C PHE A 197 3.64 1.06 8.76
N ALA A 198 3.89 -0.25 8.89
CA ALA A 198 3.29 -1.08 9.94
C ALA A 198 3.92 -0.87 11.33
N GLY A 199 5.22 -0.53 11.40
CA GLY A 199 5.95 -0.39 12.66
C GLY A 199 5.31 0.57 13.68
N PRO A 200 4.98 1.82 13.31
CA PRO A 200 4.30 2.76 14.20
C PRO A 200 2.94 2.26 14.71
N ILE A 201 2.14 1.61 13.84
CA ILE A 201 0.82 1.07 14.19
C ILE A 201 0.98 -0.03 15.24
N VAL A 202 1.92 -0.95 15.03
CA VAL A 202 2.21 -2.03 15.96
C VAL A 202 2.72 -1.49 17.30
N ARG A 203 3.63 -0.50 17.30
CA ARG A 203 4.11 0.14 18.53
C ARG A 203 2.97 0.81 19.30
N LEU A 204 2.04 1.46 18.60
CA LEU A 204 0.88 2.09 19.20
C LEU A 204 -0.03 1.05 19.87
N THR A 205 -0.35 -0.05 19.19
CA THR A 205 -1.16 -1.14 19.77
C THR A 205 -0.53 -1.76 21.02
N HIS A 206 0.79 -1.97 21.02
CA HIS A 206 1.50 -2.48 22.20
C HIS A 206 1.48 -1.49 23.37
N ARG A 207 1.63 -0.19 23.12
CA ARG A 207 1.53 0.85 24.17
C ARG A 207 0.13 0.90 24.78
N PHE A 208 -0.92 0.84 23.95
CA PHE A 208 -2.29 0.77 24.44
C PHE A 208 -2.53 -0.51 25.26
N ALA A 209 -2.12 -1.68 24.75
CA ALA A 209 -2.25 -2.95 25.46
C ALA A 209 -1.49 -2.95 26.81
N ALA A 210 -0.31 -2.34 26.87
CA ALA A 210 0.46 -2.20 28.11
C ALA A 210 -0.21 -1.23 29.10
N LYS A 211 -0.74 -0.10 28.63
CA LYS A 211 -1.47 0.87 29.47
C LYS A 211 -2.72 0.29 30.12
N HIS A 212 -3.37 -0.69 29.48
CA HIS A 212 -4.55 -1.36 29.99
C HIS A 212 -4.26 -2.65 30.78
N ARG A 213 -3.00 -3.09 30.88
CA ARG A 213 -2.56 -4.09 31.87
C ARG A 213 -2.25 -3.36 33.18
N LEU A 214 -3.22 -3.35 34.10
CA LEU A 214 -3.03 -2.83 35.46
C LEU A 214 -1.80 -3.49 36.13
N PRO A 215 -1.04 -2.77 36.96
CA PRO A 215 -0.05 -3.40 37.83
C PRO A 215 -0.78 -4.31 38.81
N GLN A 216 -0.59 -5.64 38.68
CA GLN A 216 -0.90 -6.56 39.77
C GLN A 216 0.02 -6.16 40.95
N HIS A 217 -0.51 -5.32 41.84
CA HIS A 217 0.08 -5.09 43.14
C HIS A 217 0.01 -6.43 43.87
N PHE A 218 1.14 -7.13 43.94
CA PHE A 218 1.35 -8.12 44.99
C PHE A 218 1.77 -7.34 46.24
N PRO A 219 0.93 -7.25 47.30
CA PRO A 219 1.43 -6.82 48.58
C PRO A 219 2.44 -7.86 49.06
N VAL A 220 3.67 -7.41 49.29
CA VAL A 220 4.71 -8.15 50.01
C VAL A 220 4.17 -8.41 51.41
N GLY A 221 3.86 -9.67 51.71
CA GLY A 221 3.58 -10.14 53.06
C GLY A 221 4.87 -10.21 53.86
N VAL A 222 4.83 -9.59 55.03
CA VAL A 222 5.83 -9.50 56.11
C VAL A 222 6.26 -10.89 56.60
#